data_AF-A0A1S3UI10-F1
#
_entry.id   AF-A0A1S3UI10-F1
#
_cell.length_a   1.000
_cell.length_b   1.000
_cell.length_c   1.000
_cell.angle_alpha   90.00
_cell.angle_beta   90.00
_cell.angle_gamma   90.00
#
_symmetry.space_group_name_H-M   'P 1'
#
loop_
_entity.id
_entity.type
_entity.pdbx_description
1 polymer ?
#
loop_
_entity_poly.entity_id
_entity_poly.type
_entity_poly.pdbx_seq_one_letter_code
_entity_poly.pdbx_strand_id
1 'polypeptide(L)'
;MPSSHCSCCYSFSSYETGTNPRCLPIKSSNSICCSSKPRNLSGFLCLSTPNGGFRENSGEVGRGDAVIIVDHGSRRKESNLMLNEFVEMFKYKTGYEIVEPAHMELAEPSIRDAFQSCVQQGANRIIVSPFFLSPGRHWSQDIPSLSAEAAKEHPDVSYIVTAPLGLHELLVDVVNDRIKHCIKHVAGDADECSVCAGTGKCRLY
;
A
#
# COMPACT_ATOMS: atom_id res chain seq x y z
N MET A 1 -28.09 -32.16 -2.36
CA MET A 1 -29.33 -31.60 -2.94
C MET A 1 -30.25 -31.21 -1.79
N PRO A 2 -30.97 -30.08 -1.83
CA PRO A 2 -30.93 -28.93 -2.77
C PRO A 2 -30.05 -27.80 -2.17
N SER A 3 -29.26 -26.94 -2.83
CA SER A 3 -29.33 -26.16 -4.07
C SER A 3 -30.44 -25.10 -4.12
N SER A 4 -30.14 -23.89 -3.66
CA SER A 4 -30.86 -22.66 -4.01
C SER A 4 -29.86 -21.62 -4.51
N HIS A 5 -29.84 -21.48 -5.83
CA HIS A 5 -29.16 -20.45 -6.61
C HIS A 5 -29.60 -19.04 -6.19
N CYS A 6 -28.67 -18.10 -6.16
CA CYS A 6 -28.96 -16.68 -6.36
C CYS A 6 -28.36 -16.29 -7.72
N SER A 7 -29.23 -16.15 -8.72
CA SER A 7 -28.89 -15.64 -10.05
C SER A 7 -29.85 -14.50 -10.36
N CYS A 8 -29.30 -13.31 -10.56
CA CYS A 8 -29.96 -12.26 -11.30
C CYS A 8 -28.90 -11.51 -12.09
N CYS A 9 -28.74 -11.95 -13.35
CA CYS A 9 -28.33 -11.11 -14.45
C CYS A 9 -29.37 -9.99 -14.63
N TYR A 10 -28.95 -8.77 -14.94
CA TYR A 10 -29.74 -7.92 -15.81
C TYR A 10 -28.86 -7.32 -16.89
N SER A 11 -29.27 -7.62 -18.12
CA SER A 11 -28.62 -7.30 -19.38
C SER A 11 -28.78 -5.84 -19.77
N PHE A 12 -27.77 -5.36 -20.50
CA PHE A 12 -27.86 -4.24 -21.43
C PHE A 12 -29.00 -4.48 -22.45
N SER A 13 -29.79 -3.44 -22.73
CA SER A 13 -30.54 -3.31 -23.98
C SER A 13 -30.66 -1.83 -24.36
N SER A 14 -30.75 -1.63 -25.66
CA SER A 14 -30.30 -0.45 -26.40
C SER A 14 -31.48 0.40 -26.91
N TYR A 15 -31.23 1.69 -27.12
CA TYR A 15 -31.92 2.67 -27.98
C TYR A 15 -33.45 2.85 -27.84
N GLU A 16 -33.89 4.05 -27.44
CA GLU A 16 -34.65 4.97 -28.32
C GLU A 16 -34.87 6.38 -27.71
N THR A 17 -34.58 7.36 -28.56
CA THR A 17 -35.16 8.71 -28.77
C THR A 17 -36.00 9.43 -27.68
N GLY A 18 -35.44 10.56 -27.23
CA GLY A 18 -36.08 11.88 -27.09
C GLY A 18 -37.53 12.01 -26.62
N THR A 19 -37.73 12.60 -25.43
CA THR A 19 -38.46 13.87 -25.22
C THR A 19 -38.44 14.24 -23.73
N ASN A 20 -38.14 15.52 -23.44
CA ASN A 20 -38.16 16.12 -22.11
C ASN A 20 -39.60 16.60 -21.81
N PRO A 21 -40.12 16.39 -20.59
CA PRO A 21 -40.62 17.56 -19.87
C PRO A 21 -40.41 17.55 -18.34
N ARG A 22 -39.82 18.66 -17.87
CA ARG A 22 -40.18 19.47 -16.67
C ARG A 22 -40.25 18.78 -15.30
N CYS A 23 -39.22 19.05 -14.49
CA CYS A 23 -39.30 19.01 -13.02
C CYS A 23 -40.08 20.21 -12.46
N LEU A 24 -41.01 19.96 -11.53
CA LEU A 24 -41.59 20.97 -10.62
C LEU A 24 -41.45 20.49 -9.16
N PRO A 25 -41.29 21.41 -8.19
CA PRO A 25 -40.95 21.08 -6.81
C PRO A 25 -42.20 20.85 -5.95
N ILE A 26 -42.12 19.94 -4.97
CA ILE A 26 -43.12 19.82 -3.91
C ILE A 26 -42.53 20.33 -2.59
N LYS A 27 -43.14 21.41 -2.08
CA LYS A 27 -42.93 21.98 -0.74
C LYS A 27 -43.89 21.32 0.27
N SER A 28 -43.43 21.25 1.53
CA SER A 28 -44.18 21.38 2.81
C SER A 28 -45.33 20.38 3.09
N SER A 29 -45.62 19.91 4.29
CA SER A 29 -45.36 20.36 5.67
C SER A 29 -45.89 19.28 6.64
N ASN A 30 -45.35 19.25 7.87
CA ASN A 30 -45.95 18.98 9.20
C ASN A 30 -47.14 17.99 9.29
N SER A 31 -47.24 17.06 10.23
CA SER A 31 -46.75 16.99 11.62
C SER A 31 -47.38 15.72 12.22
N ILE A 32 -46.70 15.03 13.14
CA ILE A 32 -47.29 14.51 14.39
C ILE A 32 -46.12 14.26 15.35
N CYS A 33 -46.14 15.01 16.44
CA CYS A 33 -45.35 14.76 17.65
C CYS A 33 -45.92 13.55 18.38
N CYS A 34 -45.06 12.64 18.83
CA CYS A 34 -45.27 11.94 20.10
C CYS A 34 -43.92 11.71 20.78
N SER A 35 -43.83 12.28 21.98
CA SER A 35 -42.69 12.31 22.90
C SER A 35 -42.62 11.00 23.69
N SER A 36 -41.44 10.40 23.82
CA SER A 36 -41.07 9.61 25.00
C SER A 36 -39.55 9.41 25.14
N LYS A 37 -38.94 10.32 25.92
CA LYS A 37 -37.77 10.24 26.83
C LYS A 37 -36.45 9.51 26.44
N PRO A 38 -35.29 10.08 26.86
CA PRO A 38 -33.96 9.52 26.66
C PRO A 38 -33.59 8.50 27.75
N ARG A 39 -32.80 7.48 27.40
CA ARG A 39 -32.12 6.61 28.38
C ARG A 39 -30.69 7.10 28.58
N ASN A 40 -30.41 7.59 29.78
CA ASN A 40 -29.09 7.66 30.39
C ASN A 40 -28.49 6.25 30.47
N LEU A 41 -27.25 6.07 30.04
CA LEU A 41 -26.36 5.08 30.65
C LEU A 41 -25.08 5.78 31.10
N SER A 42 -25.02 5.95 32.41
CA SER A 42 -23.84 6.16 33.24
C SER A 42 -22.75 5.12 32.94
N GLY A 43 -21.50 5.56 33.08
CA GLY A 43 -20.31 4.76 32.81
C GLY A 43 -20.20 3.47 33.61
N PHE A 44 -19.39 2.58 33.06
CA PHE A 44 -18.74 1.51 33.80
C PHE A 44 -17.24 1.59 33.53
N LEU A 45 -16.53 1.96 34.59
CA LEU A 45 -15.09 1.81 34.76
C LEU A 45 -14.83 0.30 34.91
N CYS A 46 -14.20 -0.34 33.94
CA CYS A 46 -13.69 -1.70 34.12
C CYS A 46 -12.23 -1.64 34.57
N LEU A 47 -12.03 -2.02 35.83
CA LEU A 47 -10.74 -2.20 36.46
C LEU A 47 -9.91 -3.25 35.74
N SER A 48 -8.62 -2.96 35.62
CA SER A 48 -7.56 -3.90 35.28
C SER A 48 -7.38 -4.94 36.39
N THR A 49 -7.40 -6.22 36.03
CA THR A 49 -6.73 -7.29 36.79
C THR A 49 -5.87 -8.15 35.88
N PRO A 50 -4.66 -8.54 36.32
CA PRO A 50 -3.70 -9.29 35.53
C PRO A 50 -3.91 -10.79 35.72
N ASN A 51 -3.97 -11.54 34.62
CA ASN A 51 -3.37 -12.87 34.42
C ASN A 51 -4.06 -13.63 33.28
N GLY A 52 -3.25 -14.27 32.45
CA GLY A 52 -3.68 -15.36 31.59
C GLY A 52 -3.71 -15.03 30.11
N GLY A 53 -2.54 -15.15 29.49
CA GLY A 53 -2.31 -15.47 28.08
C GLY A 53 -3.41 -15.12 27.08
N PHE A 54 -3.26 -13.97 26.44
CA PHE A 54 -3.76 -13.77 25.09
C PHE A 54 -2.56 -13.47 24.18
N ARG A 55 -2.38 -14.40 23.23
CA ARG A 55 -1.42 -14.47 22.14
C ARG A 55 -0.97 -13.08 21.68
N GLU A 56 0.33 -12.82 21.73
CA GLU A 56 0.94 -11.71 21.00
C GLU A 56 0.55 -11.79 19.52
N ASN A 57 0.22 -10.64 18.97
CA ASN A 57 -0.33 -10.43 17.64
C ASN A 57 0.62 -11.02 16.58
N SER A 58 0.37 -12.25 16.12
CA SER A 58 1.30 -13.03 15.30
C SER A 58 1.40 -12.57 13.83
N GLY A 59 0.96 -11.36 13.52
CA GLY A 59 0.92 -10.80 12.16
C GLY A 59 1.43 -9.36 12.04
N GLU A 60 1.92 -8.75 13.11
CA GLU A 60 2.45 -7.39 13.09
C GLU A 60 3.99 -7.38 13.04
N VAL A 61 4.54 -6.28 12.51
CA VAL A 61 5.99 -6.03 12.50
C VAL A 61 6.42 -5.62 13.90
N GLY A 62 7.28 -6.43 14.53
CA GLY A 62 7.78 -6.23 15.88
C GLY A 62 9.11 -5.47 15.92
N ARG A 63 9.58 -5.12 17.13
CA ARG A 63 10.84 -4.38 17.34
C ARG A 63 12.09 -5.13 16.88
N GLY A 64 12.04 -6.46 16.81
CA GLY A 64 13.14 -7.30 16.31
C GLY A 64 13.11 -7.52 14.80
N ASP A 65 12.12 -6.96 14.11
CA ASP A 65 11.98 -7.12 12.67
C ASP A 65 12.72 -6.04 11.91
N ALA A 66 13.26 -6.42 10.75
CA ALA A 66 13.75 -5.48 9.75
C ALA A 66 13.02 -5.67 8.43
N VAL A 67 12.90 -4.59 7.65
CA VAL A 67 12.33 -4.63 6.30
C VAL A 67 13.43 -4.32 5.29
N ILE A 68 13.57 -5.16 4.27
CA ILE A 68 14.38 -4.85 3.09
C ILE A 68 13.42 -4.53 1.94
N ILE A 69 13.51 -3.33 1.38
CA ILE A 69 12.72 -2.95 0.20
C ILE A 69 13.58 -3.13 -1.04
N VAL A 70 13.17 -4.05 -1.92
CA VAL A 70 13.98 -4.50 -3.05
C VAL A 70 13.41 -4.00 -4.37
N ASP A 71 14.22 -3.35 -5.20
CA ASP A 71 13.91 -3.14 -6.62
C ASP A 71 14.90 -3.87 -7.55
N HIS A 72 14.84 -3.64 -8.87
CA HIS A 72 15.77 -4.23 -9.83
C HIS A 72 17.19 -3.62 -9.75
N GLY A 73 17.28 -2.39 -9.27
CA GLY A 73 18.37 -1.48 -9.52
C GLY A 73 18.27 -0.85 -10.91
N SER A 74 19.06 0.19 -11.12
CA SER A 74 19.19 0.89 -12.39
C SER A 74 20.63 1.29 -12.63
N ARG A 75 21.03 1.34 -13.91
CA ARG A 75 22.30 1.95 -14.31
C ARG A 75 22.31 3.47 -14.10
N ARG A 76 21.12 4.08 -13.96
CA ARG A 76 20.97 5.50 -13.67
C ARG A 76 20.99 5.71 -12.16
N LYS A 77 22.00 6.42 -11.65
CA LYS A 77 22.16 6.67 -10.22
C LYS A 77 20.94 7.36 -9.61
N GLU A 78 20.34 8.31 -10.35
CA GLU A 78 19.16 9.05 -9.90
C GLU A 78 17.98 8.11 -9.65
N SER A 79 17.85 7.03 -10.42
CA SER A 79 16.78 6.04 -10.21
C SER A 79 16.97 5.24 -8.94
N ASN A 80 18.21 4.89 -8.58
CA ASN A 80 18.51 4.18 -7.34
C ASN A 80 18.28 5.09 -6.12
N LEU A 81 18.57 6.39 -6.23
CA LEU A 81 18.31 7.37 -5.16
C LEU A 81 16.82 7.46 -4.80
N MET A 82 15.92 7.28 -5.78
CA MET A 82 14.47 7.27 -5.50
C MET A 82 14.06 6.13 -4.56
N LEU A 83 14.73 4.97 -4.61
CA LEU A 83 14.47 3.88 -3.68
C LEU A 83 14.89 4.26 -2.26
N ASN A 84 16.04 4.94 -2.12
CA ASN A 84 16.51 5.42 -0.81
C ASN A 84 15.52 6.45 -0.23
N GLU A 85 15.06 7.41 -1.04
CA GLU A 85 14.04 8.38 -0.63
C GLU A 85 12.74 7.69 -0.23
N PHE A 86 12.33 6.65 -0.96
CA PHE A 86 11.15 5.86 -0.62
C PHE A 86 11.33 5.09 0.70
N VAL A 87 12.49 4.49 0.95
CA VAL A 87 12.81 3.81 2.22
C VAL A 87 12.73 4.78 3.40
N GLU A 88 13.32 5.96 3.29
CA GLU A 88 13.24 6.99 4.35
C GLU A 88 11.80 7.44 4.60
N MET A 89 11.04 7.69 3.52
CA MET A 89 9.62 8.03 3.63
C MET A 89 8.81 6.88 4.27
N PHE A 90 9.07 5.64 3.87
CA PHE A 90 8.40 4.46 4.42
C PHE A 90 8.69 4.34 5.91
N LYS A 91 9.97 4.39 6.30
CA LYS A 91 10.44 4.37 7.69
C LYS A 91 9.75 5.45 8.53
N TYR A 92 9.72 6.68 8.04
CA TYR A 92 9.07 7.81 8.72
C TYR A 92 7.55 7.60 8.88
N LYS A 93 6.88 7.05 7.87
CA LYS A 93 5.41 6.87 7.87
C LYS A 93 4.95 5.67 8.69
N THR A 94 5.72 4.58 8.72
CA THR A 94 5.34 3.34 9.42
C THR A 94 5.90 3.26 10.84
N GLY A 95 7.01 3.95 11.11
CA GLY A 95 7.72 3.88 12.40
C GLY A 95 8.55 2.62 12.58
N TYR A 96 8.80 1.83 11.52
CA TYR A 96 9.67 0.66 11.60
C TYR A 96 11.11 1.10 11.88
N GLU A 97 11.80 0.41 12.81
CA GLU A 97 13.10 0.86 13.30
C GLU A 97 14.23 0.57 12.28
N ILE A 98 14.17 -0.59 11.62
CA ILE A 98 15.19 -1.06 10.66
C ILE A 98 14.53 -1.25 9.29
N VAL A 99 14.88 -0.39 8.33
CA VAL A 99 14.42 -0.47 6.95
C VAL A 99 15.61 -0.18 6.03
N GLU A 100 15.94 -1.12 5.16
CA GLU A 100 17.10 -1.03 4.26
C GLU A 100 16.65 -1.10 2.78
N PRO A 101 17.23 -0.29 1.88
CA PRO A 101 17.07 -0.49 0.45
C PRO A 101 17.93 -1.68 -0.01
N ALA A 102 17.50 -2.36 -1.08
CA ALA A 102 18.35 -3.28 -1.82
C ALA A 102 18.02 -3.27 -3.31
N HIS A 103 19.02 -3.59 -4.12
CA HIS A 103 18.89 -3.75 -5.55
C HIS A 103 19.24 -5.20 -5.93
N MET A 104 18.47 -5.76 -6.85
CA MET A 104 18.63 -7.16 -7.23
C MET A 104 19.86 -7.42 -8.10
N GLU A 105 20.17 -6.56 -9.08
CA GLU A 105 21.22 -6.87 -10.06
C GLU A 105 22.03 -5.67 -10.59
N LEU A 106 21.45 -4.46 -10.67
CA LEU A 106 22.07 -3.34 -11.41
C LEU A 106 22.76 -2.28 -10.56
N ALA A 107 22.66 -2.37 -9.23
CA ALA A 107 23.14 -1.35 -8.32
C ALA A 107 23.43 -1.96 -6.94
N GLU A 108 24.06 -1.17 -6.08
CA GLU A 108 24.33 -1.49 -4.68
C GLU A 108 23.54 -0.54 -3.78
N PRO A 109 23.10 -0.98 -2.59
CA PRO A 109 23.44 -2.27 -1.93
C PRO A 109 22.68 -3.48 -2.50
N SER A 110 23.32 -4.65 -2.49
CA SER A 110 22.69 -5.92 -2.84
C SER A 110 21.75 -6.42 -1.73
N ILE A 111 20.92 -7.43 -2.04
CA ILE A 111 20.08 -8.09 -1.02
C ILE A 111 20.94 -8.65 0.12
N ARG A 112 22.13 -9.18 -0.19
CA ARG A 112 23.06 -9.69 0.83
C ARG A 112 23.57 -8.59 1.75
N ASP A 113 23.96 -7.44 1.19
CA ASP A 113 24.47 -6.32 1.98
C ASP A 113 23.39 -5.76 2.90
N ALA A 114 22.16 -5.58 2.39
CA ALA A 114 21.03 -5.15 3.18
C ALA A 114 20.68 -6.15 4.29
N PHE A 115 20.69 -7.45 3.98
CA PHE A 115 20.46 -8.51 4.98
C PHE A 115 21.49 -8.45 6.10
N GLN A 116 22.77 -8.36 5.76
CA GLN A 116 23.85 -8.23 6.73
C GLN A 116 23.69 -6.96 7.58
N SER A 117 23.34 -5.81 6.96
CA SER A 117 23.08 -4.56 7.66
C SER A 117 21.93 -4.70 8.68
N CYS A 118 20.83 -5.33 8.29
CA CYS A 118 19.70 -5.60 9.20
C CYS A 118 20.13 -6.44 10.42
N VAL A 119 20.91 -7.50 10.19
CA VAL A 119 21.42 -8.35 11.28
C VAL A 119 22.35 -7.58 12.21
N GLN A 120 23.25 -6.74 11.66
CA GLN A 120 24.14 -5.90 12.47
C GLN A 120 23.38 -4.88 13.33
N GLN A 121 22.21 -4.45 12.88
CA GLN A 121 21.31 -3.58 13.64
C GLN A 121 20.45 -4.34 14.68
N GLY A 122 20.59 -5.66 14.77
CA GLY A 122 19.94 -6.49 15.80
C GLY A 122 18.64 -7.18 15.37
N ALA A 123 18.37 -7.26 14.06
CA ALA A 123 17.19 -7.96 13.56
C ALA A 123 17.25 -9.47 13.82
N ASN A 124 16.14 -10.06 14.27
CA ASN A 124 15.95 -11.51 14.42
C ASN A 124 14.96 -12.10 13.40
N ARG A 125 14.24 -11.23 12.67
CA ARG A 125 13.42 -11.58 11.51
C ARG A 125 13.53 -10.51 10.44
N ILE A 126 13.70 -10.93 9.18
CA ILE A 126 13.84 -10.03 8.03
C ILE A 126 12.69 -10.23 7.05
N ILE A 127 12.04 -9.12 6.68
CA ILE A 127 10.91 -9.08 5.75
C ILE A 127 11.42 -8.47 4.44
N VAL A 128 11.60 -9.31 3.43
CA VAL A 128 12.06 -8.88 2.10
C VAL A 128 10.84 -8.54 1.25
N SER A 129 10.67 -7.26 0.93
CA SER A 129 9.51 -6.70 0.26
C SER A 129 9.86 -6.19 -1.13
N PRO A 130 9.45 -6.87 -2.21
CA PRO A 130 9.68 -6.42 -3.58
C PRO A 130 8.86 -5.16 -3.92
N PHE A 131 9.53 -4.11 -4.37
CA PHE A 131 8.92 -2.87 -4.85
C PHE A 131 8.58 -2.93 -6.34
N PHE A 132 7.75 -3.93 -6.71
CA PHE A 132 7.34 -4.20 -8.10
C PHE A 132 5.84 -4.05 -8.28
N LEU A 133 5.41 -3.53 -9.43
CA LEU A 133 3.98 -3.38 -9.76
C LEU A 133 3.31 -4.70 -10.18
N SER A 134 4.08 -5.71 -10.59
CA SER A 134 3.55 -6.97 -11.11
C SER A 134 4.32 -8.18 -10.58
N PRO A 135 3.65 -9.32 -10.37
CA PRO A 135 4.34 -10.59 -10.12
C PRO A 135 5.11 -11.02 -11.37
N GLY A 136 6.24 -11.70 -11.17
CA GLY A 136 7.10 -12.18 -12.25
C GLY A 136 8.22 -13.08 -11.73
N ARG A 137 9.13 -13.51 -12.62
CA ARG A 137 10.26 -14.39 -12.28
C ARG A 137 11.12 -13.85 -11.13
N HIS A 138 11.39 -12.55 -11.15
CA HIS A 138 12.20 -11.90 -10.12
C HIS A 138 11.62 -12.05 -8.71
N TRP A 139 10.30 -11.94 -8.58
CA TRP A 139 9.63 -12.17 -7.32
C TRP A 139 9.54 -13.66 -6.96
N SER A 140 9.21 -14.54 -7.91
CA SER A 140 8.94 -15.94 -7.60
C SER A 140 10.18 -16.83 -7.50
N GLN A 141 11.34 -16.38 -8.00
CA GLN A 141 12.57 -17.18 -8.06
C GLN A 141 13.79 -16.40 -7.57
N ASP A 142 14.09 -15.25 -8.16
CA ASP A 142 15.38 -14.59 -7.95
C ASP A 142 15.52 -14.01 -6.53
N ILE A 143 14.55 -13.21 -6.06
CA ILE A 143 14.57 -12.62 -4.71
C ILE A 143 14.56 -13.72 -3.62
N PRO A 144 13.71 -14.76 -3.69
CA PRO A 144 13.78 -15.89 -2.76
C PRO A 144 15.16 -16.58 -2.74
N SER A 145 15.74 -16.83 -3.91
CA SER A 145 17.07 -17.45 -4.03
C SER A 145 18.16 -16.58 -3.39
N LEU A 146 18.21 -15.29 -3.74
CA LEU A 146 19.20 -14.34 -3.19
C LEU A 146 19.05 -14.15 -1.67
N SER A 147 17.81 -14.09 -1.18
CA SER A 147 17.53 -14.00 0.26
C SER A 147 17.95 -15.27 0.99
N ALA A 148 17.71 -16.45 0.39
CA ALA A 148 18.13 -17.72 0.95
C ALA A 148 19.66 -17.86 1.01
N GLU A 149 20.39 -17.40 -0.01
CA GLU A 149 21.85 -17.37 0.01
C GLU A 149 22.37 -16.45 1.11
N ALA A 150 21.83 -15.23 1.25
CA ALA A 150 22.21 -14.30 2.31
C ALA A 150 21.94 -14.87 3.72
N ALA A 151 20.79 -15.55 3.91
CA ALA A 151 20.41 -16.13 5.19
C ALA A 151 21.33 -17.27 5.65
N LYS A 152 22.08 -17.94 4.75
CA LYS A 152 23.05 -18.98 5.14
C LYS A 152 24.14 -18.46 6.09
N GLU A 153 24.45 -17.17 6.02
CA GLU A 153 25.45 -16.50 6.88
C GLU A 153 24.88 -16.15 8.27
N HIS A 154 23.56 -16.26 8.45
CA HIS A 154 22.83 -15.83 9.64
C HIS A 154 21.75 -16.85 10.05
N PRO A 155 22.13 -18.07 10.49
CA PRO A 155 21.20 -19.18 10.70
C PRO A 155 20.15 -18.94 11.80
N ASP A 156 20.41 -18.01 12.72
CA ASP A 156 19.48 -17.66 13.82
C ASP A 156 18.44 -16.60 13.41
N VAL A 157 18.53 -16.06 12.18
CA VAL A 157 17.66 -14.99 11.68
C VAL A 157 16.65 -15.59 10.71
N SER A 158 15.37 -15.50 11.06
CA SER A 158 14.30 -15.93 10.18
C SER A 158 14.05 -14.89 9.08
N TYR A 159 13.51 -15.30 7.93
CA TYR A 159 13.12 -14.33 6.90
C TYR A 159 11.88 -14.77 6.12
N ILE A 160 11.20 -13.80 5.52
CA ILE A 160 10.07 -14.01 4.60
C ILE A 160 10.23 -13.11 3.39
N VAL A 161 9.75 -13.56 2.23
CA VAL A 161 9.59 -12.72 1.04
C VAL A 161 8.10 -12.43 0.85
N THR A 162 7.72 -11.16 0.80
CA THR A 162 6.31 -10.77 0.65
C THR A 162 5.85 -10.85 -0.81
N ALA A 163 4.55 -10.67 -1.04
CA ALA A 163 4.06 -10.32 -2.36
C ALA A 163 4.65 -8.96 -2.80
N PRO A 164 4.82 -8.72 -4.12
CA PRO A 164 5.09 -7.39 -4.63
C PRO A 164 3.85 -6.49 -4.45
N LEU A 165 3.94 -5.20 -4.79
CA LEU A 165 2.80 -4.27 -4.70
C LEU A 165 1.57 -4.80 -5.45
N GLY A 166 1.77 -5.33 -6.65
CA GLY A 166 0.70 -5.95 -7.44
C GLY A 166 -0.47 -5.01 -7.71
N LEU A 167 -1.65 -5.57 -7.92
CA LEU A 167 -2.88 -4.80 -8.00
C LEU A 167 -3.37 -4.48 -6.58
N HIS A 168 -3.40 -3.20 -6.25
CA HIS A 168 -3.85 -2.71 -4.94
C HIS A 168 -4.71 -1.47 -5.13
N GLU A 169 -5.79 -1.31 -4.37
CA GLU A 169 -6.73 -0.19 -4.52
C GLU A 169 -6.04 1.16 -4.35
N LEU A 170 -5.11 1.29 -3.39
CA LEU A 170 -4.30 2.50 -3.21
C LEU A 170 -3.45 2.90 -4.44
N LEU A 171 -3.09 1.97 -5.33
CA LEU A 171 -2.40 2.33 -6.57
C LEU A 171 -3.33 3.05 -7.54
N VAL A 172 -4.64 2.79 -7.49
CA VAL A 172 -5.64 3.53 -8.27
C VAL A 172 -5.61 5.00 -7.86
N ASP A 173 -5.53 5.28 -6.56
CA ASP A 173 -5.46 6.64 -6.02
C ASP A 173 -4.19 7.35 -6.45
N VAL A 174 -3.03 6.68 -6.34
CA VAL A 174 -1.74 7.24 -6.77
C VAL A 174 -1.75 7.59 -8.26
N VAL A 175 -2.29 6.70 -9.11
CA VAL A 175 -2.39 6.93 -10.55
C VAL A 175 -3.34 8.10 -10.86
N ASN A 176 -4.52 8.13 -10.24
CA ASN A 176 -5.50 9.19 -10.44
C ASN A 176 -5.00 10.55 -9.95
N ASP A 177 -4.31 10.59 -8.81
CA ASP A 177 -3.66 11.80 -8.29
C ASP A 177 -2.62 12.34 -9.29
N ARG A 178 -1.75 11.46 -9.80
CA ARG A 178 -0.75 11.84 -10.80
C ARG A 178 -1.39 12.38 -12.08
N ILE A 179 -2.45 11.73 -12.58
CA ILE A 179 -3.20 12.18 -13.77
C ILE A 179 -3.78 13.57 -13.53
N LYS A 180 -4.50 13.77 -12.42
CA LYS A 180 -5.12 15.05 -12.08
C LYS A 180 -4.08 16.16 -11.96
N HIS A 181 -2.94 15.88 -11.34
CA HIS A 181 -1.86 16.85 -11.22
C HIS A 181 -1.31 17.23 -12.60
N CYS A 182 -1.00 16.26 -13.46
CA CYS A 182 -0.51 16.52 -14.81
C CYS A 182 -1.52 17.29 -15.67
N ILE A 183 -2.82 17.00 -15.56
CA ILE A 183 -3.88 17.75 -16.26
C ILE A 183 -3.92 19.21 -15.80
N LYS A 184 -3.85 19.47 -14.49
CA LYS A 184 -3.78 20.84 -13.96
C LYS A 184 -2.52 21.56 -14.45
N HIS A 185 -1.39 20.87 -14.47
CA HIS A 185 -0.14 21.45 -14.97
C HIS A 185 -0.26 21.91 -16.42
N VAL A 186 -0.72 21.03 -17.32
CA VAL A 186 -0.85 21.39 -18.75
C VAL A 186 -1.93 22.45 -19.02
N ALA A 187 -2.90 22.61 -18.10
CA ALA A 187 -3.88 23.69 -18.14
C ALA A 187 -3.32 25.04 -17.63
N GLY A 188 -2.15 25.05 -16.99
CA GLY A 188 -1.55 26.24 -16.38
C GLY A 188 -1.97 26.49 -14.93
N ASP A 189 -2.64 25.53 -14.30
CA ASP A 189 -3.20 25.65 -12.94
C ASP A 189 -2.27 25.06 -11.85
N ALA A 190 -1.14 24.46 -12.23
CA ALA A 190 -0.16 23.88 -11.31
C ALA A 190 1.26 23.86 -11.91
N ASP A 191 2.27 23.81 -11.03
CA ASP A 191 3.65 23.54 -11.42
C ASP A 191 3.83 22.09 -11.91
N GLU A 192 5.00 21.77 -12.49
CA GLU A 192 5.34 20.39 -12.85
C GLU A 192 5.37 19.50 -11.59
N CYS A 193 4.79 18.30 -11.68
CA CYS A 193 4.92 17.34 -10.59
C CYS A 193 6.38 16.90 -10.40
N SER A 194 6.72 16.40 -9.21
CA SER A 194 8.08 15.98 -8.85
C SER A 194 8.77 15.02 -9.85
N VAL A 195 8.00 14.22 -10.58
CA VAL A 195 8.51 13.25 -11.57
C VAL A 195 8.70 13.89 -12.95
N CYS A 196 7.89 14.90 -13.28
CA CYS A 196 7.97 15.58 -14.57
C CYS A 196 8.92 16.77 -14.56
N ALA A 197 9.19 17.34 -13.38
CA ALA A 197 10.00 18.53 -13.19
C ALA A 197 11.31 18.48 -14.00
N GLY A 198 11.50 19.45 -14.91
CA GLY A 198 12.72 19.58 -15.72
C GLY A 198 12.86 18.57 -16.86
N THR A 199 11.87 17.69 -17.08
CA THR A 199 11.92 16.70 -18.18
C THR A 199 11.28 17.20 -19.47
N GLY A 200 10.40 18.22 -19.38
CA GLY A 200 9.60 18.71 -20.50
C GLY A 200 8.63 17.68 -21.08
N LYS A 201 8.30 16.62 -20.31
CA LYS A 201 7.42 15.51 -20.72
C LYS A 201 5.96 15.71 -20.34
N CYS A 202 5.65 16.55 -19.36
CA CYS A 202 4.28 16.86 -18.97
C CYS A 202 3.70 17.92 -19.91
N ARG A 203 3.24 17.51 -21.09
CA ARG A 203 2.73 18.43 -22.11
C ARG A 203 1.64 17.80 -22.96
N LEU A 204 0.88 18.65 -23.62
CA LEU A 204 -0.01 18.24 -24.70
C LEU A 204 0.82 17.95 -25.96
N TYR A 205 0.40 16.94 -26.72
CA TYR A 205 0.99 16.51 -27.99
C TYR A 205 0.00 16.71 -29.12
#